data_AF-A0A7J5XCE6-F1
#
_entry.id   AF-A0A7J5XCE6-F1
#
_cell.length_a   1.000
_cell.length_b   1.000
_cell.length_c   1.000
_cell.angle_alpha   90.00
_cell.angle_beta   90.00
_cell.angle_gamma   90.00
#
_symmetry.space_group_name_H-M   'P 1'
#
loop_
_entity.id
_entity.type
_entity.pdbx_description
1 polymer ?
#
loop_
_entity_poly.entity_id
_entity_poly.type
_entity_poly.pdbx_seq_one_letter_code
_entity_poly.pdbx_strand_id
1 'polypeptide(L)' 'MITDTVSLEITAPPNHSCIVNMLRYKVKVDIPFTALLSRTYANGEIHTTSITGTYDSVQVAEVRAVVDRCDPLENSKPCP' A
#
# COMPACT_ATOMS: atom_id res chain seq x y z
N MET A 1 12.19 1.39 -6.65
CA MET A 1 11.12 2.11 -5.92
C MET A 1 9.81 1.62 -6.51
N ILE A 2 8.88 1.12 -5.70
CA ILE A 2 7.57 0.67 -6.19
C ILE A 2 6.66 1.89 -6.25
N THR A 3 6.08 2.15 -7.42
CA THR A 3 5.13 3.24 -7.65
C THR A 3 3.74 2.65 -7.77
N ASP A 4 2.84 3.12 -6.90
CA ASP A 4 1.43 2.73 -6.92
C ASP A 4 0.64 3.76 -7.73
N THR A 5 -0.26 3.31 -8.60
CA THR A 5 -1.06 4.18 -9.48
C THR A 5 -2.53 3.81 -9.37
N VAL A 6 -3.40 4.80 -9.21
CA VAL A 6 -4.86 4.65 -9.20
C VAL A 6 -5.45 5.70 -10.12
N SER A 7 -6.34 5.27 -11.03
CA SER A 7 -7.07 6.15 -11.94
C SER A 7 -8.53 6.24 -11.51
N LEU A 8 -9.11 7.44 -11.60
CA LEU A 8 -10.51 7.70 -11.28
C LEU A 8 -11.04 8.83 -12.15
N GLU A 9 -12.35 8.85 -12.36
CA GLU A 9 -13.07 9.93 -13.02
C GLU A 9 -14.07 10.55 -12.02
N ILE A 10 -14.13 11.88 -11.96
CA ILE A 10 -15.08 12.61 -11.12
C ILE A 10 -15.84 13.61 -11.98
N THR A 11 -17.15 13.63 -11.82
CA THR A 11 -18.00 14.70 -12.34
C THR A 11 -18.28 15.68 -11.20
N ALA A 12 -17.54 16.80 -11.17
CA ALA A 12 -17.76 17.86 -10.20
C ALA A 12 -18.97 18.72 -10.63
N PRO A 13 -20.02 18.84 -9.80
CA PRO A 13 -21.13 19.73 -10.11
C PRO A 13 -20.69 21.20 -10.19
N PRO A 14 -21.39 22.05 -10.94
CA PRO A 14 -21.14 23.49 -10.93
C PRO A 14 -21.21 24.05 -9.51
N ASN A 15 -20.35 25.03 -9.20
CA ASN A 15 -20.30 25.69 -7.89
C ASN A 15 -20.05 24.76 -6.69
N HIS A 16 -19.44 23.58 -6.90
CA HIS A 16 -19.04 22.67 -5.82
C HIS A 16 -17.53 22.42 -5.83
N SER A 17 -16.98 22.19 -4.64
CA SER A 17 -15.63 21.68 -4.42
C SER A 17 -15.70 20.20 -4.08
N CYS A 18 -14.90 19.36 -4.73
CA CYS A 18 -14.77 17.94 -4.41
C CYS A 18 -13.33 17.68 -3.95
N ILE A 19 -13.17 16.96 -2.84
CA ILE A 19 -11.84 16.60 -2.33
C ILE A 19 -11.57 15.13 -2.68
N VAL A 20 -10.37 14.88 -3.21
CA VAL A 20 -9.91 13.53 -3.54
C VAL A 20 -8.75 13.18 -2.64
N ASN A 21 -8.93 12.13 -1.84
CA ASN A 21 -7.93 11.62 -0.92
C ASN A 21 -7.30 10.33 -1.46
N MET A 22 -5.99 10.35 -1.67
CA MET A 22 -5.22 9.14 -1.98
C MET A 22 -4.79 8.47 -0.67
N LEU A 23 -5.32 7.28 -0.41
CA LEU A 23 -5.05 6.50 0.81
C LEU A 23 -4.12 5.33 0.49
N ARG A 24 -3.05 5.19 1.27
CA ARG A 24 -2.08 4.09 1.15
C ARG A 24 -2.05 3.28 2.44
N TYR A 25 -2.60 2.08 2.41
CA TYR A 25 -2.69 1.20 3.57
C TYR A 25 -1.43 0.39 3.73
N LYS A 26 -0.68 0.71 4.79
CA LYS A 26 0.52 -0.04 5.18
C LYS A 26 0.16 -1.06 6.25
N VAL A 27 0.71 -2.26 6.12
CA VAL A 27 0.54 -3.35 7.07
C VAL A 27 1.92 -3.82 7.50
N LYS A 28 2.08 -4.00 8.81
CA LYS A 28 3.25 -4.67 9.40
C LYS A 28 3.01 -6.17 9.36
N VAL A 29 3.99 -6.90 8.86
CA VAL A 29 3.94 -8.35 8.70
C VAL A 29 5.07 -8.93 9.55
N ASP A 30 4.68 -9.65 10.60
CA ASP A 30 5.59 -10.31 11.53
C ASP A 30 5.29 -11.81 11.51
N ILE A 31 5.97 -12.56 10.64
CA ILE A 31 5.70 -13.98 10.41
C ILE A 31 6.83 -14.83 11.00
N PRO A 32 6.56 -15.63 12.06
CA PRO A 32 7.54 -16.58 12.56
C PRO A 32 7.76 -17.69 11.53
N PHE A 33 9.01 -18.06 11.29
CA PHE A 33 9.37 -19.14 10.38
C PHE A 33 10.35 -20.11 11.02
N THR A 34 10.31 -21.34 10.51
CA THR A 34 11.36 -22.36 10.72
C THR A 34 11.87 -22.77 9.34
N ALA A 35 13.18 -22.74 9.14
CA ALA A 35 13.81 -23.06 7.86
C ALA A 35 15.03 -23.96 8.07
N LEU A 36 15.47 -24.61 6.98
CA LEU A 36 16.70 -25.39 6.96
C LEU A 36 17.80 -24.58 6.27
N LEU A 37 18.86 -24.25 7.00
CA LEU A 37 20.05 -23.62 6.46
C LEU A 37 21.03 -24.71 6.03
N SER A 38 21.27 -24.79 4.72
CA SER A 38 22.22 -25.74 4.12
C SER A 38 23.51 -25.02 3.71
N ARG A 39 24.65 -25.60 4.07
CA ARG A 39 25.99 -25.13 3.70
C ARG A 39 26.75 -26.24 2.98
N THR A 40 27.10 -25.98 1.73
CA THR A 40 28.02 -26.80 0.95
C THR A 40 29.45 -26.31 1.18
N TYR A 41 30.34 -27.22 1.59
CA TYR A 41 31.75 -26.96 1.83
C TYR A 41 32.57 -27.24 0.56
N ALA A 42 33.81 -26.72 0.52
CA ALA A 42 34.70 -26.87 -0.63
C ALA A 42 35.04 -28.34 -0.95
N ASN A 43 34.94 -29.23 0.04
CA ASN A 43 35.09 -30.69 -0.13
C ASN A 43 33.83 -31.37 -0.70
N GLY A 44 32.77 -30.62 -1.02
CA GLY A 44 31.50 -31.13 -1.53
C GLY A 44 30.53 -31.63 -0.44
N GLU A 45 30.94 -31.61 0.82
CA GLU A 45 30.08 -32.00 1.94
C GLU A 45 28.99 -30.95 2.18
N ILE A 46 27.78 -31.41 2.52
CA ILE A 46 26.64 -30.53 2.79
C ILE A 46 26.20 -30.73 4.24
N HIS A 47 26.23 -29.66 5.02
CA HIS A 47 25.64 -29.65 6.37
C HIS A 47 24.37 -28.84 6.37
N THR A 48 23.33 -29.35 7.04
CA THR A 48 22.05 -28.67 7.18
C THR A 48 21.72 -28.49 8.66
N THR A 49 21.25 -27.30 9.04
CA THR A 49 20.79 -27.00 10.39
C THR A 49 19.40 -26.35 10.37
N SER A 50 18.60 -26.59 11.39
CA SER A 50 17.29 -25.93 11.55
C SER A 50 17.47 -24.56 12.20
N ILE A 51 16.89 -23.54 11.60
CA ILE A 51 16.88 -22.18 12.10
C ILE A 51 15.44 -21.71 12.32
N THR A 52 15.26 -20.89 13.33
CA THR A 52 13.99 -20.19 13.60
C THR A 52 14.23 -18.70 13.55
N GLY A 53 13.27 -17.94 13.05
CA GLY A 53 13.33 -16.49 13.00
C GLY A 53 11.96 -15.87 12.83
N THR A 54 11.94 -14.54 12.78
CA THR A 54 10.74 -13.78 12.41
C THR A 54 11.05 -12.97 11.17
N TYR A 55 10.21 -13.10 10.15
CA TYR A 55 10.21 -12.22 9.00
C TYR A 55 9.42 -10.96 9.37
N ASP A 56 10.14 -9.84 9.57
CA ASP A 56 9.58 -8.51 9.81
C ASP A 56 9.61 -7.71 8.50
N SER A 57 8.47 -7.20 8.08
CA SER A 57 8.34 -6.39 6.86
C SER A 57 7.17 -5.42 6.98
N VAL A 58 7.31 -4.26 6.34
CA VAL A 58 6.21 -3.31 6.13
C VAL A 58 5.82 -3.37 4.66
N GLN A 59 4.61 -3.82 4.39
CA GLN A 59 4.08 -3.95 3.04
C GLN A 59 2.90 -3.01 2.83
N VAL A 60 2.66 -2.63 1.58
CA VAL A 60 1.48 -1.88 1.20
C VAL A 60 0.42 -2.90 0.81
N ALA A 61 -0.66 -2.97 1.58
CA ALA A 61 -1.74 -3.90 1.29
C ALA A 61 -2.62 -3.38 0.14
N GLU A 62 -2.89 -2.07 0.13
CA GLU A 62 -3.80 -1.49 -0.83
C GLU A 62 -3.57 0.02 -0.99
N VAL A 63 -3.85 0.53 -2.19
CA VAL A 63 -3.95 1.96 -2.48
C VAL A 63 -5.36 2.25 -3.00
N ARG A 64 -6.02 3.24 -2.40
CA ARG A 64 -7.37 3.66 -2.79
C ARG A 64 -7.37 5.16 -3.07
N ALA A 65 -8.23 5.58 -3.99
CA ALA A 65 -8.61 6.98 -4.11
C ALA A 65 -10.06 7.12 -3.66
N VAL A 66 -10.29 7.97 -2.66
CA VAL A 66 -11.61 8.22 -2.08
C VAL A 66 -12.01 9.64 -2.40
N VAL A 67 -13.23 9.80 -2.90
CA VAL A 67 -13.80 11.10 -3.23
C VAL A 67 -14.75 11.46 -2.10
N ASP A 68 -14.44 12.54 -1.39
CA ASP A 68 -15.34 13.07 -0.38
C ASP A 68 -16.57 13.67 -1.05
N ARG A 69 -17.66 13.84 -0.29
CA ARG A 69 -18.86 14.50 -0.80
C ARG A 69 -18.49 15.91 -1.26
N CYS A 70 -18.92 16.27 -2.47
CA CYS A 70 -18.68 17.61 -2.98
C CYS A 70 -19.54 18.63 -2.21
N ASP A 71 -18.91 19.71 -1.76
CA ASP A 71 -19.54 20.76 -0.97
C ASP A 71 -19.72 22.03 -1.80
N PRO A 72 -20.81 22.80 -1.61
CA PRO A 72 -21.02 24.06 -2.30
C PRO A 72 -19.92 25.06 -1.97
N LEU A 73 -19.45 25.79 -3.00
CA LEU A 73 -18.55 26.91 -2.81
C LEU A 73 -19.32 28.09 -2.19
N GLU A 74 -18.77 28.65 -1.11
CA GLU A 74 -19.28 29.90 -0.52
C GLU A 74 -19.29 31.03 -1.55
N ASN A 75 -20.35 31.82 -1.57
CA ASN A 75 -20.53 32.96 -2.47
C ASN A 75 -20.60 32.62 -3.98
N SER A 76 -20.98 31.39 -4.32
CA SER A 76 -21.21 31.01 -5.71
C SER A 76 -22.40 31.77 -6.31
N LYS A 77 -22.17 32.46 -7.44
CA LYS A 77 -23.22 33.15 -8.18
C LYS A 77 -24.03 32.13 -8.99
N PRO A 78 -25.37 32.26 -9.07
CA PRO A 78 -26.17 31.43 -9.96
C PRO A 78 -25.77 31.70 -11.42
N CYS A 79 -25.90 30.66 -12.26
CA CYS A 79 -25.68 30.82 -13.69
C CYS A 79 -26.67 31.85 -14.27
N PRO A 80 -26.24 32.76 -15.16
CA PRO A 80 -27.11 33.72 -15.85
C PRO A 80 -28.23 33.07 -16.67
#